data_AF-A0A9W9LNX8-F1
#
_entry.id   AF-A0A9W9LNX8-F1
#
_cell.length_a   1.000
_cell.length_b   1.000
_cell.length_c   1.000
_cell.angle_alpha   90.00
_cell.angle_beta   90.00
_cell.angle_gamma   90.00
#
_symmetry.space_group_name_H-M   'P 1'
#
loop_
_entity.id
_entity.type
_entity.pdbx_description
1 polymer ?
#
loop_
_entity_poly.entity_id
_entity_poly.type
_entity_poly.pdbx_seq_one_letter_code
_entity_poly.pdbx_strand_id
1 'polypeptide(L)'
;MSSVYESVGVVSEEAGAGMFLAHLPSDTPVYCYNAKLDLESLFPPSSVEDRFVVVKNFPPETLAECEQQLPGRCDYSPLLQILIITMPTLPHEEGADAFGFMIRTLAQEMQLQRRLQYWVTTRVDTPDRSKQADRAWGPRRQGRESPTVALEVGFSETTAKLEKDIAWWINESHGVRMGITVHIKKASGSIEIRSWVPAITPSLSHVQIASRGRPIVDKNISNPAPPRVAQRIFIKRGKDGSTIEGGT
;
A
#
# COMPACT_ATOMS: atom_id res chain seq x y z
N MET A 1 28.28 -5.40 23.42
CA MET A 1 26.96 -5.47 24.11
C MET A 1 26.17 -4.26 23.64
N SER A 2 25.30 -4.48 22.65
CA SER A 2 24.56 -3.42 21.97
C SER A 2 23.46 -2.90 22.89
N SER A 3 23.29 -1.58 22.97
CA SER A 3 22.18 -0.92 23.66
C SER A 3 20.89 -1.26 22.92
N VAL A 4 20.29 -2.40 23.28
CA VAL A 4 19.00 -2.87 22.76
C VAL A 4 17.96 -1.84 23.14
N TYR A 5 17.41 -1.13 22.16
CA TYR A 5 16.31 -0.18 22.36
C TYR A 5 15.16 -0.88 23.09
N GLU A 6 14.64 -0.28 24.14
CA GLU A 6 13.52 -0.85 24.89
C GLU A 6 12.27 -0.85 24.00
N SER A 7 11.86 -2.03 23.55
CA SER A 7 10.52 -2.25 22.99
C SER A 7 9.50 -1.79 24.03
N VAL A 8 8.66 -0.82 23.66
CA VAL A 8 7.65 -0.25 24.57
C VAL A 8 6.42 -1.16 24.66
N GLY A 9 6.33 -2.16 23.76
CA GLY A 9 5.34 -3.22 23.79
C GLY A 9 5.11 -3.82 22.41
N VAL A 10 3.98 -4.51 22.27
CA VAL A 10 3.42 -4.91 20.99
C VAL A 10 2.19 -4.06 20.68
N VAL A 11 1.70 -4.09 19.44
CA VAL A 11 0.48 -3.36 19.05
C VAL A 11 -0.68 -3.77 19.97
N SER A 12 -1.13 -2.82 20.80
CA SER A 12 -2.32 -2.90 21.66
C SER A 12 -3.33 -1.86 21.22
N GLU A 13 -4.63 -2.11 21.45
CA GLU A 13 -5.74 -1.20 21.13
C GLU A 13 -5.69 0.07 22.00
N GLU A 14 -4.76 0.99 21.71
CA GLU A 14 -4.79 2.33 22.28
C GLU A 14 -5.79 3.21 21.53
N ALA A 15 -6.65 3.91 22.28
CA ALA A 15 -7.68 4.79 21.74
C ALA A 15 -7.06 5.89 20.87
N GLY A 16 -7.46 5.94 19.59
CA GLY A 16 -6.98 6.90 18.58
C GLY A 16 -6.04 6.29 17.53
N ALA A 17 -5.01 5.55 17.95
CA ALA A 17 -4.08 4.86 17.04
C ALA A 17 -4.61 3.50 16.54
N GLY A 18 -5.56 2.90 17.27
CA GLY A 18 -6.09 1.57 16.98
C GLY A 18 -6.58 1.41 15.53
N MET A 19 -7.20 2.43 14.94
CA MET A 19 -7.63 2.35 13.55
C MET A 19 -6.47 2.37 12.55
N PHE A 20 -5.39 3.12 12.80
CA PHE A 20 -4.23 3.16 11.92
C PHE A 20 -3.44 1.85 11.98
N LEU A 21 -3.23 1.34 13.19
CA LEU A 21 -2.53 0.08 13.47
C LEU A 21 -3.39 -1.17 13.27
N ALA A 22 -4.69 -1.01 13.00
CA ALA A 22 -5.60 -2.13 12.78
C ALA A 22 -5.09 -3.07 11.68
N HIS A 23 -5.25 -4.36 11.93
CA HIS A 23 -4.89 -5.47 11.04
C HIS A 23 -3.38 -5.72 10.86
N LEU A 24 -2.53 -5.07 11.65
CA LEU A 24 -1.15 -5.53 11.84
C LEU A 24 -1.14 -6.82 12.68
N PRO A 25 -0.14 -7.71 12.48
CA PRO A 25 0.07 -8.85 13.36
C PRO A 25 0.17 -8.41 14.82
N SER A 26 -0.46 -9.15 15.73
CA SER A 26 -0.50 -8.77 17.16
C SER A 26 0.87 -8.82 17.85
N ASP A 27 1.83 -9.52 17.27
CA ASP A 27 3.23 -9.60 17.71
C ASP A 27 4.11 -8.51 17.09
N THR A 28 3.52 -7.57 16.34
CA THR A 28 4.26 -6.45 15.74
C THR A 28 4.91 -5.61 16.84
N PRO A 29 6.25 -5.49 16.88
CA PRO A 29 6.97 -4.73 17.88
C PRO A 29 6.73 -3.22 17.72
N VAL A 30 6.64 -2.53 18.85
CA VAL A 30 6.43 -1.09 18.93
C VAL A 30 7.60 -0.44 19.66
N TYR A 31 8.21 0.56 19.01
CA TYR A 31 9.29 1.37 19.55
C TYR A 31 8.86 2.84 19.63
N CYS A 32 9.51 3.61 20.50
CA CYS A 32 9.45 5.06 20.47
C CYS A 32 10.67 5.60 19.73
N TYR A 33 10.45 6.56 18.85
CA TYR A 33 11.53 7.23 18.15
C TYR A 33 12.48 7.90 19.15
N ASN A 34 13.77 7.79 18.87
CA ASN A 34 14.81 8.60 19.47
C ASN A 34 15.87 8.90 18.40
N ALA A 35 16.56 10.04 18.49
CA ALA A 35 17.50 10.48 17.45
C ALA A 35 18.74 9.56 17.28
N LYS A 36 18.95 8.60 18.19
CA LYS A 36 20.03 7.61 18.10
C LYS A 36 19.55 6.28 17.53
N LEU A 37 18.24 6.12 17.29
CA LEU A 37 17.60 4.88 16.87
C LEU A 37 18.13 4.47 15.50
N ASP A 38 18.83 3.35 15.48
CA ASP A 38 19.25 2.70 14.24
C ASP A 38 18.09 1.82 13.74
N LEU A 39 17.34 2.32 12.75
CA LEU A 39 16.15 1.66 12.21
C LEU A 39 16.48 0.31 11.56
N GLU A 40 17.67 0.16 10.96
CA GLU A 40 18.14 -1.10 10.38
C GLU A 40 18.28 -2.18 11.45
N SER A 41 18.78 -1.81 12.64
CA SER A 41 18.97 -2.73 13.76
C SER A 41 17.69 -3.29 14.36
N LEU A 42 16.52 -2.72 14.02
CA LEU A 42 15.22 -3.17 14.52
C LEU A 42 14.75 -4.46 13.83
N PHE A 43 15.41 -4.86 12.74
CA PHE A 43 15.01 -6.00 11.94
C PHE A 43 16.04 -7.14 12.02
N PRO A 44 15.59 -8.40 12.18
CA PRO A 44 16.46 -9.54 12.02
C PRO A 44 16.90 -9.66 10.55
N PRO A 45 18.10 -10.22 10.28
CA PRO A 45 18.67 -10.30 8.92
C PRO A 45 17.87 -11.17 7.95
N SER A 46 16.93 -12.00 8.43
CA SER A 46 16.05 -12.81 7.58
C SER A 46 14.73 -13.14 8.27
N SER A 47 13.64 -13.20 7.51
CA SER A 47 12.32 -13.64 7.98
C SER A 47 11.62 -14.49 6.91
N VAL A 48 10.79 -15.43 7.35
CA VAL A 48 9.93 -16.25 6.48
C VAL A 48 8.60 -15.55 6.17
N GLU A 49 8.29 -14.48 6.91
CA GLU A 49 7.07 -13.66 6.79
C GLU A 49 7.42 -12.17 6.73
N ASP A 50 6.54 -11.38 6.13
CA ASP A 50 6.69 -9.94 6.05
C ASP A 50 6.73 -9.39 7.48
N ARG A 51 7.73 -8.55 7.77
CA ARG A 51 7.90 -7.98 9.11
C ARG A 51 7.39 -6.57 9.16
N PHE A 52 6.70 -6.27 10.24
CA PHE A 52 6.23 -4.93 10.54
C PHE A 52 6.99 -4.43 11.78
N VAL A 53 7.35 -3.16 11.77
CA VAL A 53 7.80 -2.44 12.96
C VAL A 53 7.00 -1.15 13.04
N VAL A 54 6.53 -0.83 14.25
CA VAL A 54 5.84 0.43 14.53
C VAL A 54 6.80 1.32 15.33
N VAL A 55 6.99 2.55 14.86
CA VAL A 55 7.75 3.58 15.57
C VAL A 55 6.81 4.75 15.88
N LYS A 56 6.52 4.96 17.17
CA LYS A 56 5.72 6.07 17.69
C LYS A 56 6.57 7.33 17.89
N ASN A 57 5.93 8.50 17.93
CA ASN A 57 6.56 9.81 18.09
C ASN A 57 7.64 10.09 17.01
N PHE A 58 7.46 9.53 15.81
CA PHE A 58 8.40 9.70 14.71
C PHE A 58 8.15 11.06 14.03
N PRO A 59 9.13 12.00 14.03
CA PRO A 59 8.91 13.35 13.53
C PRO A 59 8.74 13.40 12.00
N PRO A 60 7.81 14.20 11.47
CA PRO A 60 7.59 14.31 10.02
C PRO A 60 8.84 14.77 9.25
N GLU A 61 9.60 15.70 9.82
CA GLU A 61 10.84 16.23 9.24
C GLU A 61 11.91 15.13 9.08
N THR A 62 12.01 14.23 10.06
CA THR A 62 12.94 13.10 10.01
C THR A 62 12.58 12.16 8.86
N LEU A 63 11.28 11.89 8.63
CA LEU A 63 10.86 11.00 7.54
C LEU A 63 11.30 11.53 6.17
N ALA A 64 11.20 12.84 5.96
CA ALA A 64 11.61 13.46 4.70
C ALA A 64 13.13 13.36 4.46
N GLU A 65 13.93 13.36 5.53
CA GLU A 65 15.39 13.26 5.47
C GLU A 65 15.89 11.82 5.29
N CYS A 66 15.22 10.84 5.92
CA CYS A 66 15.71 9.47 6.00
C CYS A 66 14.95 8.45 5.13
N GLU A 67 13.93 8.85 4.36
CA GLU A 67 13.08 7.92 3.60
C GLU A 67 13.88 6.93 2.74
N GLN A 68 14.89 7.40 2.01
CA GLN A 68 15.71 6.56 1.13
C GLN A 68 16.61 5.58 1.89
N GLN A 69 16.77 5.79 3.19
CA GLN A 69 17.61 4.97 4.08
C GLN A 69 16.76 4.07 4.97
N LEU A 70 15.43 4.08 4.81
CA LEU A 70 14.57 3.14 5.53
C LEU A 70 14.80 1.72 4.99
N PRO A 71 14.86 0.71 5.88
CA PRO A 71 15.11 -0.67 5.47
C PRO A 71 13.97 -1.26 4.62
N GLY A 72 12.78 -0.66 4.65
CA GLY A 72 11.57 -1.19 4.03
C GLY A 72 10.57 -0.11 3.62
N ARG A 73 9.36 -0.56 3.24
CA ARG A 73 8.30 0.33 2.77
C ARG A 73 7.66 1.08 3.92
N CYS A 74 7.38 2.37 3.72
CA CYS A 74 6.83 3.22 4.76
C CYS A 74 5.32 3.45 4.64
N ASP A 75 4.66 3.49 5.80
CA ASP A 75 3.28 3.92 5.97
C ASP A 75 3.19 4.77 7.24
N TYR A 76 3.02 6.08 7.06
CA TYR A 76 3.20 7.08 8.09
C TYR A 76 1.91 7.87 8.29
N SER A 77 1.56 8.13 9.54
CA SER A 77 0.52 9.09 9.90
C SER A 77 1.17 10.33 10.53
N PRO A 78 1.19 11.49 9.84
CA PRO A 78 1.70 12.74 10.41
C PRO A 78 0.95 13.18 11.67
N LEU A 79 -0.38 13.01 11.67
CA LEU A 79 -1.24 13.38 12.80
C LEU A 79 -0.92 12.57 14.06
N LEU A 80 -0.68 11.26 13.90
CA LEU A 80 -0.37 10.36 15.01
C LEU A 80 1.13 10.31 15.32
N GLN A 81 1.97 10.82 14.43
CA GLN A 81 3.43 10.64 14.44
C GLN A 81 3.84 9.16 14.56
N ILE A 82 3.15 8.30 13.80
CA ILE A 82 3.39 6.85 13.80
C ILE A 82 3.91 6.45 12.43
N LEU A 83 5.09 5.84 12.41
CA LEU A 83 5.69 5.21 11.24
C LEU A 83 5.53 3.69 11.35
N ILE A 84 4.92 3.08 10.34
CA ILE A 84 4.95 1.64 10.13
C ILE A 84 5.97 1.38 9.02
N ILE A 85 6.93 0.49 9.30
CA ILE A 85 7.89 0.00 8.31
C ILE A 85 7.56 -1.46 8.02
N THR A 86 7.36 -1.76 6.74
CA THR A 86 7.14 -3.13 6.25
C THR A 86 8.39 -3.63 5.55
N MET A 87 8.90 -4.78 5.98
CA MET A 87 9.95 -5.54 5.31
C MET A 87 9.31 -6.69 4.54
N PRO A 88 9.08 -6.53 3.23
CA PRO A 88 8.51 -7.59 2.42
C PRO A 88 9.51 -8.74 2.29
N THR A 89 8.97 -9.96 2.29
CA THR A 89 9.72 -11.18 2.01
C THR A 89 9.84 -11.42 0.51
N LEU A 90 10.67 -12.40 0.15
CA LEU A 90 10.85 -12.79 -1.24
C LEU A 90 9.53 -13.15 -1.95
N PRO A 91 8.62 -13.99 -1.40
CA PRO A 91 7.35 -14.29 -2.07
C PRO A 91 6.49 -13.05 -2.33
N HIS A 92 6.54 -12.07 -1.42
CA HIS A 92 5.86 -10.79 -1.58
C HIS A 92 6.46 -10.02 -2.76
N GLU A 93 7.77 -9.78 -2.78
CA GLU A 93 8.43 -9.05 -3.87
C GLU A 93 8.28 -9.76 -5.21
N GLU A 94 8.43 -11.08 -5.26
CA GLU A 94 8.21 -11.87 -6.48
C GLU A 94 6.77 -11.73 -6.99
N GLY A 95 5.77 -11.72 -6.09
CA GLY A 95 4.38 -11.47 -6.46
C GLY A 95 4.17 -10.08 -7.07
N ALA A 96 4.78 -9.05 -6.47
CA ALA A 96 4.71 -7.68 -6.95
C ALA A 96 5.40 -7.52 -8.32
N ASP A 97 6.59 -8.10 -8.48
CA ASP A 97 7.36 -8.05 -9.72
C ASP A 97 6.73 -8.86 -10.84
N ALA A 98 6.23 -10.06 -10.56
CA ALA A 98 5.52 -10.87 -11.56
C ALA A 98 4.29 -10.13 -12.08
N PHE A 99 3.52 -9.48 -11.19
CA PHE A 99 2.38 -8.67 -11.62
C PHE A 99 2.82 -7.45 -12.44
N GLY A 100 3.86 -6.74 -12.00
CA GLY A 100 4.40 -5.62 -12.76
C GLY A 100 4.95 -6.00 -14.13
N PHE A 101 5.56 -7.17 -14.26
CA PHE A 101 6.01 -7.73 -15.53
C PHE A 101 4.83 -8.01 -16.45
N MET A 102 3.75 -8.63 -15.96
CA MET A 102 2.54 -8.86 -16.75
C MET A 102 1.95 -7.55 -17.31
N ILE A 103 1.84 -6.50 -16.48
CA ILE A 103 1.38 -5.19 -16.92
C ILE A 103 2.29 -4.61 -18.00
N ARG A 104 3.61 -4.74 -17.86
CA ARG A 104 4.58 -4.26 -18.85
C ARG A 104 4.43 -5.00 -20.18
N THR A 105 4.31 -6.32 -20.15
CA THR A 105 4.13 -7.17 -21.34
C THR A 105 2.84 -6.80 -22.07
N LEU A 106 1.71 -6.71 -21.37
CA LEU A 106 0.44 -6.28 -21.96
C LEU A 106 0.52 -4.87 -22.54
N ALA A 107 1.18 -3.94 -21.84
CA ALA A 107 1.38 -2.59 -22.37
C ALA A 107 2.27 -2.57 -23.63
N GLN A 108 3.20 -3.50 -23.78
CA GLN A 108 4.00 -3.66 -25.00
C GLN A 108 3.17 -4.19 -26.16
N GLU A 109 2.41 -5.27 -25.94
CA GLU A 109 1.52 -5.88 -26.92
C GLU A 109 0.48 -4.88 -27.44
N MET A 110 -0.06 -4.05 -26.55
CA MET A 110 -1.01 -2.99 -26.87
C MET A 110 -0.35 -1.71 -27.43
N GLN A 111 0.98 -1.68 -27.59
CA GLN A 111 1.75 -0.49 -28.02
C GLN A 111 1.56 0.75 -27.12
N LEU A 112 1.24 0.53 -25.85
CA LEU A 112 1.02 1.55 -24.82
C LEU A 112 2.24 1.78 -23.92
N GLN A 113 3.31 0.98 -24.02
CA GLN A 113 4.46 1.05 -23.11
C GLN A 113 5.03 2.47 -22.97
N ARG A 114 5.16 3.22 -24.07
CA ARG A 114 5.68 4.60 -24.06
C ARG A 114 4.72 5.62 -23.43
N ARG A 115 3.44 5.25 -23.30
CA ARG A 115 2.36 6.06 -22.70
C ARG A 115 2.09 5.69 -21.25
N LEU A 116 2.78 4.69 -20.69
CA LEU A 116 2.67 4.30 -19.29
C LEU A 116 3.84 4.86 -18.49
N GLN A 117 3.54 5.48 -17.36
CA GLN A 117 4.49 5.86 -16.32
C GLN A 117 4.45 4.79 -15.24
N TYR A 118 5.63 4.27 -14.90
CA TYR A 118 5.82 3.36 -13.78
C TYR A 118 6.21 4.22 -12.58
N TRP A 119 5.36 4.24 -11.56
CA TRP A 119 5.59 4.94 -10.31
C TRP A 119 6.29 4.03 -9.29
N VAL A 120 6.34 2.72 -9.52
CA VAL A 120 7.02 1.74 -8.65
C VAL A 120 6.58 1.96 -7.19
N THR A 121 7.51 2.16 -6.25
CA THR A 121 7.27 2.37 -4.82
C THR A 121 7.11 3.86 -4.45
N THR A 122 6.66 4.70 -5.39
CA THR A 122 6.50 6.14 -5.10
C THR A 122 5.57 6.36 -3.91
N ARG A 123 6.03 7.15 -2.94
CA ARG A 123 5.22 7.63 -1.81
C ARG A 123 4.21 8.67 -2.28
N VAL A 124 2.97 8.52 -1.82
CA VAL A 124 1.97 9.57 -1.93
C VAL A 124 1.70 10.15 -0.56
N ASP A 125 1.81 11.48 -0.48
CA ASP A 125 1.65 12.26 0.73
C ASP A 125 0.28 12.95 0.73
N THR A 126 -0.51 12.70 1.78
CA THR A 126 -1.70 13.48 2.12
C THR A 126 -1.52 14.08 3.51
N PRO A 127 -2.33 15.08 3.91
CA PRO A 127 -2.22 15.67 5.25
C PRO A 127 -2.32 14.64 6.39
N ASP A 128 -3.07 13.55 6.17
CA ASP A 128 -3.39 12.57 7.20
C ASP A 128 -2.56 11.27 7.11
N ARG A 129 -1.98 10.96 5.93
CA ARG A 129 -1.19 9.73 5.71
C ARG A 129 -0.21 9.87 4.55
N SER A 130 0.98 9.33 4.74
CA SER A 130 2.02 9.18 3.72
C SER A 130 2.32 7.70 3.53
N LYS A 131 2.07 7.15 2.34
CA LYS A 131 2.20 5.70 2.09
C LYS A 131 2.87 5.40 0.76
N GLN A 132 3.70 4.36 0.75
CA GLN A 132 4.27 3.76 -0.47
C GLN A 132 3.43 2.57 -0.93
N ALA A 133 3.17 2.50 -2.23
CA ALA A 133 2.55 1.33 -2.85
C ALA A 133 3.61 0.26 -3.11
N ASP A 134 3.20 -1.00 -3.26
CA ASP A 134 4.14 -2.03 -3.70
C ASP A 134 4.53 -1.79 -5.15
N ARG A 135 3.54 -1.56 -6.02
CA ARG A 135 3.77 -1.04 -7.37
C ARG A 135 2.64 -0.07 -7.73
N ALA A 136 2.95 0.91 -8.57
CA ALA A 136 1.95 1.83 -9.08
C ALA A 136 2.20 2.25 -10.54
N TRP A 137 1.11 2.56 -11.24
CA TRP A 137 1.13 2.95 -12.65
C TRP A 137 0.16 4.09 -12.95
N GLY A 138 0.45 4.80 -14.03
CA GLY A 138 -0.54 5.67 -14.64
C GLY A 138 -0.14 6.19 -16.01
N PRO A 139 -1.00 6.97 -16.66
CA PRO A 139 -0.69 7.54 -17.96
C PRO A 139 0.49 8.50 -17.82
N ARG A 140 1.45 8.40 -18.74
CA ARG A 140 2.56 9.34 -18.89
C ARG A 140 2.00 10.66 -19.42
N ARG A 141 1.61 11.55 -18.51
CA ARG A 141 1.17 12.93 -18.80
C ARG A 141 2.09 13.88 -18.04
N GLN A 142 2.49 14.99 -18.65
CA GLN A 142 3.23 16.04 -17.95
C GLN A 142 2.37 16.62 -16.82
N GLY A 143 2.95 16.76 -15.63
CA GLY A 143 2.32 17.44 -14.49
C GLY A 143 1.35 16.61 -13.66
N ARG A 144 1.26 15.28 -13.84
CA ARG A 144 0.51 14.42 -12.91
C ARG A 144 1.42 13.97 -11.77
N GLU A 145 1.01 14.23 -10.53
CA GLU A 145 1.79 13.98 -9.31
C GLU A 145 1.43 12.68 -8.57
N SER A 146 0.42 11.94 -9.06
CA SER A 146 -0.08 10.72 -8.40
C SER A 146 -0.49 9.63 -9.41
N PRO A 147 -0.28 8.33 -9.08
CA PRO A 147 -0.67 7.21 -9.94
C PRO A 147 -2.18 7.13 -10.19
N THR A 148 -2.58 6.34 -11.19
CA THR A 148 -4.00 5.95 -11.41
C THR A 148 -4.32 4.56 -10.93
N VAL A 149 -3.31 3.71 -10.82
CA VAL A 149 -3.44 2.31 -10.43
C VAL A 149 -2.42 2.05 -9.33
N ALA A 150 -2.86 1.48 -8.23
CA ALA A 150 -2.01 1.03 -7.13
C ALA A 150 -2.18 -0.50 -6.95
N LEU A 151 -1.06 -1.19 -6.73
CA LEU A 151 -0.98 -2.60 -6.38
C LEU A 151 -0.52 -2.70 -4.92
N GLU A 152 -1.26 -3.50 -4.16
CA GLU A 152 -0.86 -4.01 -2.85
C GLU A 152 -0.80 -5.54 -2.92
N VAL A 153 0.32 -6.11 -2.52
CA VAL A 153 0.57 -7.54 -2.41
C VAL A 153 0.58 -7.86 -0.93
N GLY A 154 -0.04 -8.97 -0.55
CA GLY A 154 0.02 -9.46 0.80
C GLY A 154 0.45 -10.91 0.83
N PHE A 155 1.50 -11.20 1.57
CA PHE A 155 1.90 -12.58 1.88
C PHE A 155 1.63 -12.91 3.35
N SER A 156 1.92 -11.97 4.24
CA SER A 156 1.66 -12.11 5.69
C SER A 156 0.52 -11.19 6.15
N GLU A 157 0.14 -10.22 5.33
CA GLU A 157 -0.99 -9.33 5.55
C GLU A 157 -2.32 -10.07 5.49
N THR A 158 -3.25 -9.64 6.35
CA THR A 158 -4.63 -10.11 6.29
C THR A 158 -5.37 -9.50 5.10
N THR A 159 -6.43 -10.17 4.62
CA THR A 159 -7.33 -9.61 3.61
C THR A 159 -7.85 -8.23 4.03
N ALA A 160 -8.21 -8.05 5.31
CA ALA A 160 -8.74 -6.79 5.82
C ALA A 160 -7.69 -5.65 5.74
N LYS A 161 -6.41 -5.95 5.97
CA LYS A 161 -5.32 -4.99 5.77
C LYS A 161 -5.23 -4.55 4.31
N LEU A 162 -5.22 -5.49 3.37
CA LEU A 162 -5.16 -5.18 1.94
C LEU A 162 -6.38 -4.37 1.47
N GLU A 163 -7.58 -4.70 1.96
CA GLU A 163 -8.81 -3.96 1.66
C GLU A 163 -8.75 -2.52 2.18
N LYS A 164 -8.26 -2.33 3.41
CA LYS A 164 -8.07 -1.01 4.01
C LYS A 164 -7.01 -0.18 3.27
N ASP A 165 -5.91 -0.81 2.86
CA ASP A 165 -4.84 -0.13 2.12
C ASP A 165 -5.33 0.31 0.73
N ILE A 166 -6.07 -0.53 0.01
CA ILE A 166 -6.70 -0.14 -1.26
C ILE A 166 -7.82 0.89 -1.08
N ALA A 167 -8.58 0.81 0.01
CA ALA A 167 -9.58 1.84 0.34
C ALA A 167 -8.92 3.22 0.46
N TRP A 168 -7.80 3.30 1.17
CA TRP A 168 -7.03 4.53 1.28
C TRP A 168 -6.50 5.00 -0.08
N TRP A 169 -5.92 4.12 -0.90
CA TRP A 169 -5.46 4.50 -2.23
C TRP A 169 -6.58 5.10 -3.07
N ILE A 170 -7.73 4.45 -3.14
CA ILE A 170 -8.83 4.91 -4.01
C ILE A 170 -9.49 6.19 -3.48
N ASN A 171 -9.69 6.30 -2.17
CA ASN A 171 -10.51 7.36 -1.59
C ASN A 171 -9.69 8.59 -1.16
N GLU A 172 -8.46 8.38 -0.67
CA GLU A 172 -7.68 9.41 0.04
C GLU A 172 -6.44 9.87 -0.74
N SER A 173 -5.77 8.99 -1.50
CA SER A 173 -4.48 9.31 -2.17
C SER A 173 -4.56 10.28 -3.37
N HIS A 174 -5.76 10.78 -3.68
CA HIS A 174 -6.04 11.72 -4.76
C HIS A 174 -5.40 11.36 -6.12
N GLY A 175 -5.95 10.36 -6.83
CA GLY A 175 -5.52 10.09 -8.20
C GLY A 175 -5.78 8.67 -8.67
N VAL A 176 -5.71 7.73 -7.74
CA VAL A 176 -5.97 6.30 -7.99
C VAL A 176 -7.44 6.11 -8.33
N ARG A 177 -7.69 5.41 -9.43
CA ARG A 177 -9.03 5.05 -9.94
C ARG A 177 -9.25 3.55 -9.96
N MET A 178 -8.19 2.79 -9.74
CA MET A 178 -8.23 1.34 -9.65
C MET A 178 -7.19 0.86 -8.64
N GLY A 179 -7.63 0.07 -7.67
CA GLY A 179 -6.74 -0.66 -6.78
C GLY A 179 -6.65 -2.11 -7.22
N ILE A 180 -5.51 -2.75 -6.98
CA ILE A 180 -5.33 -4.18 -7.20
C ILE A 180 -4.74 -4.78 -5.94
N THR A 181 -5.34 -5.85 -5.42
CA THR A 181 -4.76 -6.64 -4.34
C THR A 181 -4.33 -8.00 -4.87
N VAL A 182 -3.13 -8.45 -4.52
CA VAL A 182 -2.67 -9.84 -4.73
C VAL A 182 -2.42 -10.46 -3.35
N HIS A 183 -3.34 -11.31 -2.90
CA HIS A 183 -3.22 -11.98 -1.61
C HIS A 183 -2.71 -13.41 -1.80
N ILE A 184 -1.48 -13.65 -1.40
CA ILE A 184 -0.78 -14.93 -1.46
C ILE A 184 -1.00 -15.67 -0.14
N LYS A 185 -1.86 -16.70 -0.16
CA LYS A 185 -2.22 -17.46 1.06
C LYS A 185 -1.18 -18.54 1.32
N LYS A 186 -0.24 -18.27 2.24
CA LYS A 186 0.85 -19.18 2.61
C LYS A 186 0.38 -20.62 2.92
N ALA A 187 -0.66 -20.77 3.73
CA ALA A 187 -1.13 -22.09 4.18
C ALA A 187 -1.63 -23.00 3.04
N SER A 188 -2.29 -22.42 2.03
CA SER A 188 -2.84 -23.17 0.89
C SER A 188 -1.98 -23.06 -0.38
N GLY A 189 -1.04 -22.12 -0.43
CA GLY A 189 -0.34 -21.74 -1.65
C GLY A 189 -1.26 -21.13 -2.72
N SER A 190 -2.48 -20.71 -2.36
CA SER A 190 -3.43 -20.11 -3.31
C SER A 190 -3.23 -18.61 -3.42
N ILE A 191 -3.41 -18.05 -4.61
CA ILE A 191 -3.30 -16.61 -4.84
C ILE A 191 -4.67 -16.06 -5.19
N GLU A 192 -5.07 -14.98 -4.53
CA GLU A 192 -6.30 -14.27 -4.80
C GLU A 192 -5.98 -12.87 -5.32
N ILE A 193 -6.40 -12.59 -6.55
CA ILE A 193 -6.23 -11.28 -7.18
C ILE A 193 -7.61 -10.61 -7.24
N ARG A 194 -7.69 -9.36 -6.79
CA ARG A 194 -8.91 -8.55 -6.91
C ARG A 194 -8.58 -7.19 -7.49
N SER A 195 -9.41 -6.72 -8.41
CA SER A 195 -9.41 -5.34 -8.83
C SER A 195 -10.54 -4.59 -8.13
N TRP A 196 -10.29 -3.34 -7.78
CA TRP A 196 -11.15 -2.49 -6.97
C TRP A 196 -11.36 -1.17 -7.69
N VAL A 197 -12.57 -0.65 -7.64
CA VAL A 197 -12.93 0.65 -8.23
C VAL A 197 -13.71 1.49 -7.22
N PRO A 198 -13.70 2.83 -7.35
CA PRO A 198 -14.55 3.70 -6.54
C PRO A 198 -16.00 3.21 -6.48
N ALA A 199 -16.61 3.29 -5.30
CA ALA A 199 -18.03 2.97 -5.11
C ALA A 199 -18.93 3.81 -6.03
N ILE A 200 -18.60 5.09 -6.15
CA ILE A 200 -19.23 6.03 -7.07
C ILE A 200 -18.21 6.34 -8.16
N THR A 201 -18.50 5.95 -9.40
CA THR A 201 -17.74 6.48 -10.53
C THR A 201 -18.20 7.93 -10.70
N PRO A 202 -17.35 8.96 -10.51
CA PRO A 202 -17.75 10.31 -10.85
C PRO A 202 -18.13 10.27 -12.32
N SER A 203 -19.39 10.54 -12.63
CA SER A 203 -19.77 10.78 -14.01
C SER A 203 -18.87 11.90 -14.53
N LEU A 204 -18.33 11.75 -15.73
CA LEU A 204 -17.55 12.82 -16.38
C LEU A 204 -18.34 14.13 -16.53
N SER A 205 -19.65 14.12 -16.24
CA SER A 205 -20.54 15.29 -16.21
C SER A 205 -20.43 16.16 -14.94
N HIS A 206 -19.71 15.76 -13.89
CA HIS A 206 -19.59 16.54 -12.65
C HIS A 206 -18.20 17.14 -12.39
N VAL A 207 -17.38 17.30 -13.43
CA VAL A 207 -16.19 18.18 -13.34
C VAL A 207 -16.66 19.61 -13.68
N GLN A 208 -17.21 20.31 -12.69
CA GLN A 208 -17.32 21.76 -12.80
C GLN A 208 -15.92 22.35 -12.62
N ILE A 209 -15.28 22.68 -13.74
CA ILE A 209 -14.06 23.47 -13.76
C ILE A 209 -14.46 24.89 -13.35
N ALA A 210 -14.19 25.26 -12.09
CA ALA A 210 -14.19 26.67 -11.74
C ALA A 210 -13.12 27.38 -12.58
N SER A 211 -13.35 28.65 -12.94
CA SER A 211 -12.58 29.47 -13.88
C SER A 211 -11.08 29.67 -13.56
N ARG A 212 -10.52 28.92 -12.61
CA ARG A 212 -9.11 28.87 -12.20
C ARG A 212 -8.50 27.45 -12.16
N GLY A 213 -9.13 26.45 -12.78
CA GLY A 213 -8.49 25.14 -13.04
C GLY A 213 -8.30 24.22 -11.83
N ARG A 214 -8.93 24.49 -10.69
CA ARG A 214 -8.93 23.56 -9.54
C ARG A 214 -10.17 22.65 -9.59
N PRO A 215 -9.99 21.31 -9.49
CA PRO A 215 -11.12 20.42 -9.25
C PRO A 215 -11.76 20.74 -7.90
N ILE A 216 -13.07 21.00 -7.88
CA ILE A 216 -13.85 21.05 -6.64
C ILE A 216 -14.35 19.63 -6.39
N VAL A 217 -13.71 18.93 -5.45
CA VAL A 217 -14.25 17.71 -4.86
C VAL A 217 -15.16 18.16 -3.72
N ASP A 218 -16.41 17.71 -3.74
CA ASP A 218 -17.37 17.98 -2.67
C ASP A 218 -16.87 17.32 -1.37
N LYS A 219 -16.50 18.15 -0.39
CA LYS A 219 -15.90 17.73 0.88
C LYS A 219 -16.92 17.17 1.88
N ASN A 220 -18.18 17.00 1.47
CA ASN A 220 -19.29 16.67 2.37
C ASN A 220 -19.56 15.17 2.56
N ILE A 221 -18.75 14.27 2.02
CA ILE A 221 -18.86 12.83 2.34
C ILE A 221 -17.88 12.54 3.47
N SER A 222 -18.33 12.67 4.72
CA SER A 222 -17.53 12.44 5.94
C SER A 222 -17.03 11.00 6.11
N ASN A 223 -17.36 10.11 5.17
CA ASN A 223 -16.75 8.80 5.04
C ASN A 223 -16.99 8.28 3.62
N PRO A 224 -16.02 8.35 2.69
CA PRO A 224 -16.23 7.89 1.32
C PRO A 224 -16.60 6.41 1.33
N ALA A 225 -17.64 6.04 0.58
CA ALA A 225 -18.11 4.66 0.52
C ALA A 225 -16.95 3.71 0.16
N PRO A 226 -16.87 2.52 0.77
CA PRO A 226 -15.76 1.60 0.55
C PRO A 226 -15.70 1.21 -0.94
N PRO A 227 -14.50 1.12 -1.54
CA PRO A 227 -14.38 0.68 -2.93
C PRO A 227 -15.01 -0.69 -3.14
N ARG A 228 -15.52 -0.91 -4.35
CA ARG A 228 -16.15 -2.17 -4.73
C ARG A 228 -15.19 -3.03 -5.53
N VAL A 229 -15.27 -4.34 -5.32
CA VAL A 229 -14.57 -5.31 -6.17
C VAL A 229 -15.17 -5.25 -7.58
N ALA A 230 -14.34 -4.98 -8.58
CA ALA A 230 -14.73 -5.03 -9.99
C ALA A 230 -14.53 -6.44 -10.57
N GLN A 231 -13.39 -7.06 -10.28
CA GLN A 231 -13.09 -8.43 -10.71
C GLN A 231 -12.36 -9.19 -9.60
N ARG A 232 -12.50 -10.52 -9.64
CA ARG A 232 -11.84 -11.44 -8.73
C ARG A 232 -11.34 -12.65 -9.52
N ILE A 233 -10.08 -12.99 -9.31
CA ILE A 233 -9.41 -14.17 -9.85
C ILE A 233 -8.84 -14.95 -8.69
N PHE A 234 -9.04 -16.26 -8.70
CA PHE A 234 -8.52 -17.15 -7.70
C PHE A 234 -7.67 -18.25 -8.35
N ILE A 235 -6.42 -18.35 -7.93
CA ILE A 235 -5.46 -19.33 -8.43
C ILE A 235 -5.25 -20.34 -7.33
N LYS A 236 -5.67 -21.58 -7.56
CA LYS A 236 -5.47 -22.72 -6.66
C LYS A 236 -4.29 -23.54 -7.14
N ARG A 237 -3.43 -23.95 -6.22
CA ARG A 237 -2.47 -25.02 -6.49
C ARG A 237 -3.23 -26.35 -6.55
N GLY A 238 -3.30 -26.96 -7.72
CA GLY A 238 -3.84 -28.31 -7.92
C GLY A 238 -2.76 -29.38 -7.84
N LYS A 239 -3.17 -30.65 -7.86
CA LYS A 239 -2.24 -31.80 -7.86
C LYS A 239 -1.39 -31.89 -9.14
N ASP A 240 -1.93 -31.45 -10.28
CA ASP A 240 -1.31 -31.57 -11.61
C ASP A 240 -0.97 -30.21 -12.26
N GLY A 241 -0.98 -29.13 -11.47
CA GLY A 241 -0.78 -27.76 -11.95
C GLY A 241 -1.72 -26.76 -11.27
N SER A 242 -1.62 -25.49 -11.64
CA SER A 242 -2.49 -24.44 -11.08
C SER A 242 -3.85 -24.38 -11.81
N THR A 243 -4.93 -24.24 -11.04
CA THR A 243 -6.29 -24.00 -11.57
C THR A 243 -6.66 -22.53 -11.37
N ILE A 244 -7.24 -21.90 -12.38
CA ILE A 244 -7.70 -20.51 -12.32
C ILE A 244 -9.23 -20.50 -12.30
N GLU A 245 -9.81 -19.80 -11.33
CA GLU A 245 -11.24 -19.56 -11.19
C GLU A 245 -11.54 -18.05 -11.25
N GLY A 246 -12.56 -17.65 -12.01
CA GLY A 246 -12.92 -16.24 -12.20
C GLY A 246 -12.13 -15.54 -13.30
N GLY A 247 -12.30 -14.22 -13.40
CA GLY A 247 -11.86 -13.42 -14.55
C GLY A 247 -12.84 -13.53 -15.73
N THR A 248 -13.27 -12.39 -16.27
CA THR A 248 -14.10 -12.27 -17.49
C THR A 248 -13.34 -11.47 -18.52
#